data_AF-A0A2S6ZAY6-F1
#
_entry.id   AF-A0A2S6ZAY6-F1
#
_cell.length_a   1.000
_cell.length_b   1.000
_cell.length_c   1.000
_cell.angle_alpha   90.00
_cell.angle_beta   90.00
_cell.angle_gamma   90.00
#
_symmetry.space_group_name_H-M   'P 1'
#
loop_
_entity.id
_entity.type
_entity.pdbx_description
1 polymer ?
#
loop_
_entity_poly.entity_id
_entity_poly.type
_entity_poly.pdbx_seq_one_letter_code
_entity_poly.pdbx_strand_id
1 'polypeptide(L)'
;MADAFRTLERTLGPLELDGVRAIAMDQFAVHKGHRYATVVVDVERKPVLWVGRGRPRVQVRAFFELLGPQRCADIQAVAMDMNAA
;
A
#
# COMPACT_ATOMS: atom_id res chain seq x y z
N MET A 1 -10.62 -7.43 -4.24
CA MET A 1 -10.00 -6.59 -3.20
C MET A 1 -8.75 -7.22 -2.61
N ALA A 2 -8.62 -8.55 -2.52
CA ALA A 2 -7.48 -9.24 -1.89
C ALA A 2 -6.34 -9.70 -2.83
N ASP A 3 -6.45 -9.55 -4.15
CA ASP A 3 -5.51 -10.21 -5.09
C ASP A 3 -4.10 -9.62 -5.05
N ALA A 4 -3.97 -8.33 -4.74
CA ALA A 4 -2.70 -7.63 -4.61
C ALA A 4 -1.83 -8.20 -3.48
N PHE A 5 -2.37 -8.21 -2.26
CA PHE A 5 -1.72 -8.74 -1.07
C PHE A 5 -1.36 -10.22 -1.23
N ARG A 6 -2.32 -11.03 -1.70
CA ARG A 6 -2.07 -12.47 -1.97
C ARG A 6 -0.95 -12.70 -2.97
N THR A 7 -0.84 -11.83 -3.98
CA THR A 7 0.24 -11.94 -4.97
C THR A 7 1.59 -11.62 -4.35
N LEU A 8 1.68 -10.54 -3.58
CA LEU A 8 2.91 -10.18 -2.87
C LEU A 8 3.31 -11.26 -1.88
N GLU A 9 2.38 -11.73 -1.06
CA GLU A 9 2.63 -12.78 -0.06
C GLU A 9 3.11 -14.08 -0.71
N ARG A 10 2.50 -14.48 -1.84
CA ARG A 10 2.94 -15.65 -2.60
C ARG A 10 4.35 -15.49 -3.19
N THR A 11 4.77 -14.28 -3.53
CA THR A 11 6.05 -14.01 -4.22
C THR A 11 7.18 -13.66 -3.27
N LEU A 12 6.89 -12.97 -2.17
CA LEU A 12 7.86 -12.45 -1.20
C LEU A 12 7.82 -13.20 0.14
N GLY A 13 6.84 -14.08 0.35
CA GLY A 13 6.59 -14.73 1.63
C GLY A 13 5.63 -13.91 2.52
N PRO A 14 5.38 -14.38 3.76
CA PRO A 14 4.49 -13.70 4.70
C PRO A 14 4.81 -12.22 4.84
N LEU A 15 3.78 -11.38 4.71
CA LEU A 15 3.91 -9.95 4.89
C LEU A 15 3.67 -9.58 6.35
N GLU A 16 4.73 -9.17 7.03
CA GLU A 16 4.66 -8.69 8.41
C GLU A 16 4.09 -7.27 8.47
N LEU A 17 2.83 -7.16 8.88
CA LEU A 17 2.15 -5.87 9.06
C LEU A 17 2.28 -5.32 10.49
N ASP A 18 2.75 -6.14 11.43
CA ASP A 18 2.83 -5.77 12.83
C ASP A 18 4.04 -4.85 13.11
N GLY A 19 3.78 -3.77 13.84
CA GLY A 19 4.78 -2.77 14.18
C GLY A 19 5.18 -1.83 13.02
N VAL A 20 4.40 -1.78 11.94
CA VAL A 20 4.51 -0.73 10.91
C VAL A 20 4.04 0.59 11.51
N ARG A 21 4.91 1.61 11.53
CA ARG A 21 4.63 2.93 12.12
C ARG A 21 4.70 4.09 11.14
N ALA A 22 5.49 3.94 10.08
CA ALA A 22 5.62 4.94 9.04
C ALA A 22 5.48 4.27 7.67
N ILE A 23 4.58 4.78 6.84
CA ILE A 23 4.37 4.28 5.48
C ILE A 23 4.62 5.36 4.45
N ALA A 24 5.09 4.96 3.27
CA ALA A 24 5.11 5.80 2.09
C ALA A 24 4.18 5.22 1.02
N MET A 25 3.47 6.12 0.35
CA MET A 25 2.45 5.81 -0.64
C MET A 25 2.74 6.55 -1.94
N ASP A 26 2.71 5.84 -3.05
CA ASP A 26 2.94 6.42 -4.37
C ASP A 26 2.00 5.80 -5.43
N GLN A 27 1.78 6.54 -6.52
CA GLN A 27 1.01 6.11 -7.68
C GLN A 27 1.87 6.19 -8.95
N PHE A 28 2.19 5.03 -9.52
CA PHE A 28 3.01 4.94 -10.74
C PHE A 28 2.23 4.32 -11.91
N ALA A 29 2.60 4.71 -13.13
CA ALA A 29 2.01 4.17 -14.35
C ALA A 29 2.54 2.76 -14.64
N VAL A 30 1.65 1.78 -14.79
CA VAL A 30 1.99 0.39 -15.11
C VAL A 30 1.96 0.14 -16.63
N HIS A 31 1.20 0.95 -17.37
CA HIS A 31 1.15 0.91 -18.83
C HIS A 31 0.67 2.25 -19.41
N LYS A 32 0.89 2.49 -20.70
CA LYS A 32 0.32 3.64 -21.44
C LYS A 32 -1.21 3.72 -21.30
N GLY A 33 -1.73 4.95 -21.31
CA GLY A 33 -3.17 5.24 -21.26
C GLY A 33 -3.75 5.28 -19.84
N HIS A 34 -3.08 5.95 -18.90
CA HIS A 34 -3.60 6.22 -17.55
C HIS A 34 -3.93 4.97 -16.70
N ARG A 35 -3.17 3.89 -16.89
CA ARG A 35 -3.24 2.69 -16.03
C ARG A 35 -2.23 2.79 -14.91
N TYR A 36 -2.72 3.09 -13.72
CA TYR A 36 -1.88 3.31 -12.54
C TYR A 36 -1.99 2.16 -11.54
N ALA A 37 -0.94 2.01 -10.74
CA ALA A 37 -0.95 1.23 -9.51
C ALA A 37 -0.53 2.10 -8.34
N THR A 38 -1.14 1.83 -7.19
CA THR A 38 -0.75 2.35 -5.88
C THR A 38 0.18 1.35 -5.22
N VAL A 39 1.32 1.82 -4.72
CA VAL A 39 2.21 1.05 -3.85
C VAL A 39 2.19 1.62 -2.44
N VAL A 40 2.28 0.74 -1.44
CA VAL A 40 2.54 1.12 -0.05
C VAL A 40 3.77 0.37 0.44
N VAL A 41 4.69 1.09 1.09
CA VAL A 41 5.90 0.54 1.67
C VAL A 41 6.03 0.95 3.13
N ASP A 42 6.63 0.09 3.95
CA ASP A 42 7.12 0.48 5.27
C ASP A 42 8.41 1.29 5.10
N VAL A 43 8.44 2.50 5.64
CA VAL A 43 9.56 3.43 5.48
C VAL A 43 10.81 2.98 6.25
N GLU A 44 10.61 2.35 7.40
CA GLU A 44 11.69 1.96 8.30
C GLU A 44 12.32 0.63 7.82
N ARG A 45 11.48 -0.38 7.63
CA ARG A 45 11.92 -1.75 7.31
C ARG A 45 12.14 -1.96 5.81
N LYS A 46 11.57 -1.07 4.98
CA LYS A 46 11.62 -1.09 3.51
C LYS A 46 10.91 -2.23 2.74
N PRO A 47 10.04 -3.10 3.32
CA PRO A 47 9.23 -4.02 2.51
C PRO A 47 8.10 -3.31 1.76
N VAL A 48 7.71 -3.89 0.63
CA VAL A 48 6.46 -3.57 -0.07
C VAL A 48 5.31 -4.26 0.65
N LEU A 49 4.37 -3.47 1.18
CA LEU A 49 3.21 -3.95 1.91
C LEU A 49 1.99 -4.15 0.99
N TRP A 50 1.93 -3.41 -0.11
CA TRP A 50 0.78 -3.42 -1.01
C TRP A 50 1.13 -2.96 -2.42
N VAL A 51 0.51 -3.58 -3.43
CA VAL A 51 0.51 -3.11 -4.83
C VAL A 51 -0.88 -3.29 -5.44
N GLY A 52 -1.64 -2.21 -5.53
CA GLY A 52 -3.01 -2.21 -6.02
C GLY A 52 -3.16 -1.55 -7.38
N ARG A 53 -3.77 -2.21 -8.38
CA ARG A 53 -4.03 -1.60 -9.70
C ARG A 53 -5.39 -0.90 -9.75
N GLY A 54 -5.46 0.22 -10.47
CA GLY A 54 -6.73 0.92 -10.74
C GLY A 54 -6.88 2.23 -9.97
N ARG A 55 -8.11 2.55 -9.52
CA ARG A 55 -8.42 3.84 -8.92
C ARG A 55 -7.68 4.03 -7.58
N PRO A 56 -6.87 5.08 -7.40
CA PRO A 56 -6.02 5.25 -6.21
C PRO A 56 -6.81 5.22 -4.91
N ARG A 57 -7.91 6.00 -4.82
CA ARG A 57 -8.78 6.03 -3.62
C ARG A 57 -9.30 4.66 -3.20
N VAL A 58 -9.60 3.78 -4.16
CA VAL A 58 -10.08 2.41 -3.88
C VAL A 58 -8.93 1.57 -3.33
N GLN A 59 -7.72 1.71 -3.87
CA GLN A 59 -6.56 0.94 -3.45
C GLN A 59 -6.03 1.39 -2.09
N VAL A 60 -6.00 2.69 -1.83
CA VAL A 60 -5.67 3.25 -0.51
C VAL A 60 -6.63 2.72 0.55
N ARG A 61 -7.94 2.78 0.30
CA ARG A 61 -8.94 2.25 1.22
C ARG A 61 -8.75 0.76 1.48
N ALA A 62 -8.54 -0.05 0.42
CA ALA A 62 -8.34 -1.49 0.55
C ALA A 62 -7.11 -1.84 1.40
N PHE A 63 -6.02 -1.06 1.29
CA PHE A 63 -4.85 -1.23 2.14
C PHE A 63 -5.16 -0.98 3.62
N PHE A 64 -5.84 0.11 3.95
CA PHE A 64 -6.21 0.40 5.35
C PHE A 64 -7.24 -0.58 5.92
N GLU A 65 -8.13 -1.14 5.09
CA GLU A 65 -9.03 -2.22 5.48
C GLU A 65 -8.26 -3.52 5.79
N LEU A 66 -7.22 -3.84 5.01
CA LEU A 66 -6.32 -4.96 5.28
C LEU A 66 -5.51 -4.75 6.58
N LEU A 67 -4.99 -3.53 6.77
CA LEU A 67 -4.20 -3.17 7.95
C LEU A 67 -5.04 -3.35 9.23
N GLY A 68 -6.30 -2.94 9.18
CA GLY A 68 -7.25 -3.08 10.29
C GLY A 68 -7.05 -2.00 11.36
N PRO A 69 -8.07 -1.77 12.20
CA PRO A 69 -8.13 -0.58 13.05
C PRO A 69 -7.01 -0.50 14.10
N GLN A 70 -6.56 -1.63 14.64
CA GLN A 70 -5.47 -1.66 15.62
C GLN A 70 -4.16 -1.17 15.03
N ARG A 71 -3.71 -1.76 13.92
CA ARG A 71 -2.47 -1.36 13.25
C ARG A 71 -2.57 0.01 12.59
N CYS A 72 -3.76 0.40 12.12
CA CYS A 72 -3.99 1.79 11.67
C CYS A 72 -3.71 2.81 12.79
N ALA A 73 -4.05 2.49 14.05
CA ALA A 73 -3.78 3.36 15.18
C ALA A 73 -2.28 3.48 15.52
N ASP A 74 -1.47 2.50 15.11
CA ASP A 74 -0.01 2.51 15.29
C ASP A 74 0.72 3.34 14.23
N ILE A 75 0.04 3.76 13.15
CA ILE A 75 0.63 4.60 12.10
C ILE A 75 0.81 6.03 12.61
N GLN A 76 2.05 6.48 12.64
CA GLN A 76 2.49 7.79 13.13
C GLN A 76 2.75 8.76 11.98
N ALA A 77 3.11 8.24 10.80
CA ALA A 77 3.42 9.07 9.63
C ALA A 77 3.01 8.39 8.32
N VAL A 78 2.50 9.21 7.40
CA VAL A 78 2.22 8.82 6.03
C VAL A 78 2.93 9.81 5.12
N ALA A 79 3.94 9.34 4.38
CA ALA A 79 4.51 10.08 3.28
C ALA A 79 3.68 9.79 2.03
N MET A 80 3.16 10.83 1.39
CA MET A 80 2.42 10.71 0.14
C MET A 80 2.81 11.87 -0.78
N ASP A 81 3.00 11.57 -2.06
CA ASP A 81 3.17 12.63 -3.04
C ASP A 81 1.86 13.42 -3.19
N MET A 82 1.99 14.73 -3.37
CA MET A 82 0.89 15.67 -3.51
C MET A 82 0.29 15.57 -4.91
N ASN A 83 -0.32 14.43 -5.20
CA ASN A 83 -1.38 14.33 -6.16
C ASN A 83 -2.60 15.02 -5.54
N ALA A 84 -2.72 16.33 -5.79
CA ALA A 84 -4.01 17.00 -5.68
C ALA A 84 -4.92 16.33 -6.72
N ALA A 85 -5.76 15.41 -6.25
CA ALA A 85 -6.92 14.97 -7.00
C ALA A 85 -7.77 16.17 -7.43
#